data_AF-A0A375ITY3-F1
#
_entry.id   AF-A0A375ITY3-F1
#
_cell.length_a   1.000
_cell.length_b   1.000
_cell.length_c   1.000
_cell.angle_alpha   90.00
_cell.angle_beta   90.00
_cell.angle_gamma   90.00
#
_symmetry.space_group_name_H-M   'P 1'
#
loop_
_entity.id
_entity.type
_entity.pdbx_description
1 polymer ?
#
loop_
_entity_poly.entity_id
_entity_poly.type
_entity_poly.pdbx_seq_one_letter_code
_entity_poly.pdbx_strand_id
1 'polypeptide(L)'
;MARALPARDGTLGRGLCGRLLRDRSVRAVAAFYEWGWHTIKSIDKARLNEAVIEPDWASIQYLAMDEFALHKGHRYATVVVDPIGRQVLWIGKGRSR
;
A
#
# COMPACT_ATOMS: atom_id res chain seq x y z
N MET A 1 -8.65 -23.66 6.22
CA MET A 1 -10.05 -23.41 5.83
C MET A 1 -10.32 -21.92 5.93
N ALA A 2 -10.31 -21.19 4.82
CA ALA A 2 -10.58 -19.75 4.82
C ALA A 2 -12.09 -19.53 4.91
N ARG A 3 -12.58 -18.97 6.02
CA ARG A 3 -13.98 -18.59 6.17
C ARG A 3 -14.27 -17.47 5.18
N ALA A 4 -15.15 -17.72 4.21
CA ALA A 4 -15.68 -16.70 3.32
C ALA A 4 -16.46 -15.66 4.16
N LEU A 5 -16.36 -14.39 3.75
CA LEU A 5 -17.07 -13.28 4.41
C LEU A 5 -18.55 -13.64 4.63
N PRO A 6 -19.11 -13.47 5.85
CA PRO A 6 -20.55 -13.55 6.02
C PRO A 6 -21.21 -12.39 5.26
N ALA A 7 -22.04 -12.75 4.28
CA ALA A 7 -22.66 -11.86 3.30
C ALA A 7 -23.74 -10.90 3.87
N ARG A 8 -23.65 -10.48 5.14
CA ARG A 8 -24.69 -9.66 5.79
C ARG A 8 -24.22 -8.27 6.26
N ASP A 9 -22.94 -7.91 6.11
CA ASP A 9 -22.38 -6.63 6.61
C ASP A 9 -21.32 -5.99 5.68
N GLY A 10 -21.40 -6.25 4.37
CA GLY A 10 -20.31 -6.11 3.38
C GLY A 10 -19.61 -4.74 3.27
N THR A 11 -20.27 -3.65 3.67
CA THR A 11 -19.72 -2.28 3.56
C THR A 11 -19.09 -1.78 4.87
N LEU A 12 -19.71 -2.10 6.02
CA LEU A 12 -19.23 -1.69 7.34
C LEU A 12 -17.93 -2.42 7.72
N GLY A 13 -17.84 -3.72 7.41
CA GLY A 13 -16.65 -4.53 7.67
C GLY A 13 -15.41 -4.07 6.89
N ARG A 14 -15.59 -3.61 5.64
CA ARG A 14 -14.50 -3.05 4.82
C ARG A 14 -14.00 -1.71 5.37
N GLY A 15 -14.90 -0.83 5.79
CA GLY A 15 -14.53 0.46 6.39
C GLY A 15 -13.78 0.33 7.71
N LEU A 16 -14.18 -0.63 8.56
CA LEU A 16 -13.50 -0.93 9.83
C LEU A 16 -12.15 -1.62 9.62
N CYS A 17 -12.08 -2.60 8.72
CA CYS A 17 -10.83 -3.26 8.34
C CYS A 17 -9.83 -2.26 7.75
N GLY A 18 -10.29 -1.37 6.86
CA GLY A 18 -9.45 -0.33 6.28
C GLY A 18 -8.89 0.67 7.29
N ARG A 19 -9.58 0.91 8.42
CA ARG A 19 -9.02 1.71 9.52
C ARG A 19 -7.88 0.99 10.23
N LEU A 20 -8.07 -0.26 10.62
CA LEU A 20 -7.04 -1.06 11.31
C LEU A 20 -5.81 -1.33 10.42
N LEU A 21 -5.99 -1.38 9.11
CA LEU A 21 -4.90 -1.52 8.15
C LEU A 21 -4.00 -0.28 8.04
N ARG A 22 -4.37 0.86 8.64
CA ARG A 22 -3.50 2.06 8.68
C ARG A 22 -2.44 1.99 9.77
N ASP A 23 -2.72 1.32 10.89
CA ASP A 23 -1.84 1.27 12.06
C ASP A 23 -1.32 -0.13 12.40
N ARG A 24 -1.89 -1.19 11.80
CA ARG A 24 -1.51 -2.59 12.05
C ARG A 24 -1.03 -3.31 10.80
N SER A 25 -0.25 -4.37 11.01
CA SER A 25 0.15 -5.26 9.91
C SER A 25 -1.03 -6.09 9.39
N VAL A 26 -1.01 -6.42 8.09
CA VAL A 26 -1.98 -7.33 7.43
C VAL A 26 -2.18 -8.63 8.22
N ARG A 27 -1.11 -9.18 8.79
CA ARG A 27 -1.18 -10.42 9.59
C ARG A 27 -1.95 -10.24 10.90
N ALA A 28 -1.72 -9.12 11.59
CA ALA A 28 -2.44 -8.82 12.83
C ALA A 28 -3.94 -8.61 12.57
N VAL A 29 -4.29 -7.91 11.50
CA VAL A 29 -5.70 -7.70 11.10
C VAL A 29 -6.36 -9.00 10.66
N ALA A 30 -5.64 -9.87 9.94
CA ALA A 30 -6.12 -11.21 9.59
C ALA A 30 -6.39 -12.08 10.82
N ALA A 31 -5.52 -12.04 11.83
CA ALA A 31 -5.73 -12.74 13.09
C ALA A 31 -6.93 -12.16 13.87
N PHE A 32 -7.09 -10.84 13.91
CA PHE A 32 -8.19 -10.17 14.61
C PHE A 32 -9.57 -10.52 14.06
N TYR A 33 -9.71 -10.60 12.73
CA TYR A 33 -10.97 -10.94 12.06
C TYR A 33 -11.14 -12.44 11.77
N GLU A 34 -10.13 -13.27 12.08
CA GLU A 34 -10.06 -14.68 11.68
C GLU A 34 -10.25 -14.90 10.17
N TRP A 35 -9.81 -13.93 9.35
CA TRP A 35 -9.89 -13.99 7.89
C TRP A 35 -8.57 -14.46 7.28
N GLY A 36 -8.65 -14.98 6.05
CA GLY A 36 -7.47 -15.38 5.30
C GLY A 36 -6.53 -14.19 5.05
N TRP A 37 -5.22 -14.39 5.24
CA TRP A 37 -4.21 -13.36 4.99
C TRP A 37 -4.30 -12.77 3.57
N HIS A 38 -4.56 -13.60 2.57
CA HIS A 38 -4.73 -13.16 1.17
C HIS A 38 -5.95 -12.25 1.00
N THR A 39 -7.04 -12.51 1.73
CA THR A 39 -8.25 -11.69 1.72
C THR A 39 -8.00 -10.32 2.31
N ILE A 40 -7.36 -10.24 3.48
CA ILE A 40 -7.00 -8.96 4.08
C ILE A 40 -6.00 -8.20 3.20
N LYS A 41 -5.02 -8.90 2.62
CA LYS A 41 -4.06 -8.31 1.69
C LYS A 41 -4.73 -7.73 0.45
N SER A 42 -5.75 -8.40 -0.11
CA SER A 42 -6.47 -7.87 -1.28
C SER A 42 -7.32 -6.66 -0.92
N ILE A 43 -7.95 -6.66 0.26
CA ILE A 43 -8.68 -5.49 0.79
C ILE A 43 -7.72 -4.31 0.98
N ASP A 44 -6.55 -4.52 1.58
CA ASP A 44 -5.56 -3.46 1.79
C ASP A 44 -5.03 -2.90 0.47
N LYS A 45 -4.75 -3.76 -0.51
CA LYS A 45 -4.36 -3.32 -1.86
C LYS A 45 -5.44 -2.48 -2.53
N ALA A 46 -6.70 -2.88 -2.45
CA ALA A 46 -7.80 -2.11 -3.03
C ALA A 46 -7.90 -0.72 -2.35
N ARG A 47 -7.83 -0.68 -1.02
CA ARG A 47 -7.81 0.56 -0.24
C ARG A 47 -6.64 1.47 -0.62
N LEU A 48 -5.44 0.91 -0.81
CA LEU A 48 -4.27 1.68 -1.22
C LEU A 48 -4.44 2.23 -2.63
N ASN A 49 -4.95 1.44 -3.58
CA ASN A 49 -5.21 1.90 -4.94
C ASN A 49 -6.23 3.05 -4.99
N GLU A 50 -7.28 2.99 -4.16
CA GLU A 50 -8.28 4.06 -4.05
C GLU A 50 -7.70 5.35 -3.42
N ALA A 51 -6.68 5.22 -2.57
CA ALA A 51 -6.04 6.34 -1.89
C ALA A 51 -4.88 6.97 -2.67
N VAL A 52 -4.34 6.27 -3.67
CA VAL A 52 -3.29 6.80 -4.55
C VAL A 52 -3.93 7.81 -5.50
N ILE A 53 -3.44 9.05 -5.41
CA ILE A 53 -3.87 10.15 -6.26
C ILE A 53 -2.92 10.21 -7.45
N GLU A 54 -3.48 10.32 -8.66
CA GLU A 54 -2.69 10.52 -9.88
C GLU A 54 -2.00 11.90 -9.84
N PRO A 55 -0.71 12.01 -10.17
CA PRO A 55 -0.04 13.30 -10.24
C PRO A 55 -0.63 14.21 -11.32
N ASP A 56 -0.68 15.52 -11.05
CA ASP A 56 -0.88 16.50 -12.12
C ASP A 56 0.43 16.70 -12.87
N TRP A 57 0.61 15.90 -13.93
CA TRP A 57 1.81 15.89 -14.76
C TRP A 57 2.17 17.26 -15.36
N ALA A 58 1.20 18.14 -15.57
CA ALA A 58 1.45 19.46 -16.16
C ALA A 58 2.06 20.45 -15.15
N SER A 59 1.81 20.23 -13.85
CA SER A 59 2.30 21.11 -12.78
C SER A 59 3.73 20.82 -12.32
N ILE A 60 4.27 19.64 -12.68
CA ILE A 60 5.57 19.17 -12.18
C ILE A 60 6.70 19.93 -12.89
N GLN A 61 7.48 20.67 -12.11
CA GLN A 61 8.63 21.45 -12.60
C GLN A 61 9.97 20.85 -12.20
N TYR A 62 10.01 20.07 -11.11
CA TYR A 62 11.22 19.49 -10.55
C TYR A 62 11.02 18.01 -10.29
N LEU A 63 12.07 17.24 -10.56
CA LEU A 63 12.16 15.84 -10.20
C LEU A 63 13.31 15.66 -9.21
N ALA A 64 13.00 15.10 -8.05
CA ALA A 64 14.02 14.61 -7.13
C ALA A 64 14.06 13.08 -7.21
N MET A 65 15.27 12.53 -7.20
CA MET A 65 15.50 11.09 -7.25
C MET A 65 16.33 10.68 -6.05
N ASP A 66 15.96 9.56 -5.43
CA ASP A 66 16.68 8.99 -4.29
C ASP A 66 16.69 7.45 -4.36
N GLU A 67 17.55 6.81 -3.58
CA GLU A 67 17.65 5.36 -3.44
C GLU A 67 17.59 4.94 -1.96
N PHE A 68 16.67 4.03 -1.62
CA PHE A 68 16.52 3.54 -0.25
C PHE A 68 16.45 2.01 -0.19
N ALA A 69 16.91 1.45 0.93
CA ALA A 69 16.96 0.01 1.14
C ALA A 69 15.56 -0.56 1.49
N LEU A 70 15.06 -1.51 0.71
CA LEU A 70 13.81 -2.23 0.97
C LEU A 70 13.97 -3.28 2.08
N HIS A 71 15.15 -3.90 2.17
CA HIS A 71 15.48 -4.94 3.14
C HIS A 71 16.96 -4.88 3.49
N LYS A 72 17.34 -5.48 4.63
CA LYS A 72 18.75 -5.75 4.94
C LYS A 72 19.41 -6.56 3.81
N GLY A 73 20.66 -6.25 3.51
CA GLY A 73 21.43 -6.90 2.42
C GLY A 73 21.30 -6.22 1.07
N HIS A 74 21.28 -4.88 1.04
CA HIS A 74 21.50 -4.08 -0.18
C HIS A 74 20.46 -4.28 -1.31
N ARG A 75 19.20 -4.59 -0.96
CA ARG A 75 18.10 -4.54 -1.93
C ARG A 75 17.50 -3.16 -1.95
N TYR A 76 17.91 -2.35 -2.91
CA TYR A 76 17.49 -0.97 -3.02
C TYR A 76 16.30 -0.78 -3.97
N ALA A 77 15.56 0.31 -3.74
CA ALA A 77 14.58 0.85 -4.68
C ALA A 77 14.92 2.30 -4.97
N THR A 78 14.80 2.67 -6.23
CA THR A 78 14.86 4.06 -6.69
C THR A 78 13.46 4.65 -6.60
N VAL A 79 13.37 5.87 -6.10
CA VAL A 79 12.14 6.66 -6.07
C VAL A 79 12.34 7.97 -6.82
N VAL A 80 11.34 8.37 -7.58
CA VAL A 80 11.25 9.69 -8.19
C VAL A 80 10.05 10.41 -7.58
N VAL A 81 10.27 11.63 -7.11
CA VAL A 81 9.25 12.45 -6.43
C VAL A 81 9.19 13.85 -7.03
N ASP A 82 8.01 14.47 -6.94
CA ASP A 82 7.88 15.92 -7.01
C ASP A 82 8.24 16.49 -5.62
N PRO A 83 9.38 17.19 -5.48
CA PRO A 83 9.81 17.70 -4.18
C PRO A 83 8.95 18.88 -3.68
N ILE A 84 8.25 19.58 -4.57
CA ILE A 84 7.39 20.72 -4.22
C ILE A 84 6.02 20.22 -3.77
N GLY A 85 5.35 19.41 -4.59
CA GLY A 85 4.06 18.79 -4.27
C GLY A 85 4.16 17.65 -3.25
N ARG A 86 5.39 17.22 -2.90
CA ARG A 86 5.68 16.14 -1.94
C ARG A 86 4.99 14.81 -2.32
N GLN A 87 4.91 14.53 -3.61
CA GLN A 87 4.26 13.34 -4.14
C GLN A 87 5.28 12.38 -4.74
N VAL A 88 5.11 11.10 -4.47
CA VAL A 88 5.87 10.06 -5.17
C VAL A 88 5.27 9.86 -6.57
N LEU A 89 6.10 10.01 -7.59
CA LEU A 89 5.71 9.88 -8.99
C LEU A 89 5.99 8.47 -9.52
N TRP A 90 7.08 7.86 -9.06
CA TRP A 90 7.49 6.53 -9.50
C TRP A 90 8.37 5.83 -8.48
N ILE A 91 8.26 4.49 -8.42
CA ILE A 91 9.16 3.62 -7.66
C ILE A 91 9.60 2.47 -8.55
N GLY A 92 10.90 2.25 -8.63
CA GLY A 92 11.51 1.09 -9.27
C GLY A 92 12.29 0.27 -8.28
N LYS A 93 12.11 -1.06 -8.32
CA LYS A 93 13.06 -1.94 -7.65
C LYS A 93 14.40 -1.82 -8.37
N GLY A 94 15.48 -1.61 -7.62
CA GLY A 94 16.83 -1.65 -8.15
C GLY A 94 17.11 -3.01 -8.80
N ARG A 95 18.12 -3.06 -9.66
CA ARG A 95 18.58 -4.33 -10.25
C ARG A 95 19.16 -5.19 -9.13
N SER A 96 18.37 -6.09 -8.57
CA SER A 96 18.92 -7.23 -7.82
C SER A 96 19.80 -7.98 -8.80
N ARG A 97 21.11 -8.03 -8.52
CA ARG A 97 21.94 -9.12 -9.04
C ARG A 97 21.49 -10.43 -8.42
#